data_AF-A0A6M6BL25-F1
#
_entry.id   AF-A0A6M6BL25-F1
#
_cell.length_a   1.000
_cell.length_b   1.000
_cell.length_c   1.000
_cell.angle_alpha   90.00
_cell.angle_beta   90.00
_cell.angle_gamma   90.00
#
_symmetry.space_group_name_H-M   'P 1'
#
loop_
_entity.id
_entity.type
_entity.pdbx_description
1 polymer ?
#
loop_
_entity_poly.entity_id
_entity_poly.type
_entity_poly.pdbx_seq_one_letter_code
_entity_poly.pdbx_strand_id
1 'polypeptide(L)'
;MPKFLAFALGISLLVFIRIPALCQAALYKIYQVKNENGTVSIMGENHGVVPVSVLLEAKLVLMHSTVALPARIALPPAESPQLLTVFVPEALDPYYRYTYNIDPGVYTGHAPDSSLVYALPFRVQTDTIKIRRQLRNQYPFALPVGTPIVAAREGIVAFVRHDKKNALVRKNGNVILVYHADGTQGRYENITQNSAVVQVGQQVKQGELLGYFGGNKYEPHFWFVVVYLTKLGLEAAPVTFNDKKE
;
A
#
# COMPACT_ATOMS: atom_id res chain seq x y z
N MET A 1 -17.39 -39.61 -68.05
CA MET A 1 -17.94 -38.36 -68.62
C MET A 1 -18.99 -37.82 -67.64
N PRO A 2 -19.09 -36.53 -67.27
CA PRO A 2 -18.12 -35.43 -67.19
C PRO A 2 -18.02 -34.78 -65.78
N LYS A 3 -16.92 -34.03 -65.61
CA LYS A 3 -16.61 -32.84 -64.76
C LYS A 3 -17.71 -32.27 -63.85
N PHE A 4 -17.35 -31.85 -62.63
CA PHE A 4 -17.31 -30.43 -62.25
C PHE A 4 -16.45 -30.20 -61.00
N LEU A 5 -15.44 -29.35 -61.17
CA LEU A 5 -14.53 -28.82 -60.17
C LEU A 5 -15.13 -27.49 -59.69
N ALA A 6 -15.36 -27.30 -58.39
CA ALA A 6 -15.75 -26.01 -57.82
C ALA A 6 -14.73 -25.62 -56.73
N PHE A 7 -13.81 -24.73 -57.09
CA PHE A 7 -12.92 -24.04 -56.17
C PHE A 7 -13.69 -22.87 -55.54
N ALA A 8 -14.00 -22.96 -54.25
CA ALA A 8 -14.51 -21.82 -53.49
C ALA A 8 -13.32 -21.18 -52.74
N LEU A 9 -12.85 -20.03 -53.25
CA LEU A 9 -11.85 -19.21 -52.61
C LEU A 9 -12.51 -18.45 -51.44
N GLY A 10 -12.35 -18.97 -50.22
CA GLY A 10 -12.80 -18.29 -49.00
C GLY A 10 -11.86 -17.16 -48.62
N ILE A 11 -12.26 -15.91 -48.89
CA ILE A 11 -11.57 -14.71 -48.38
C ILE A 11 -11.87 -14.60 -46.88
N SER A 12 -10.90 -14.97 -46.04
CA SER A 12 -10.98 -14.75 -44.59
C SER A 12 -10.72 -13.28 -44.28
N LEU A 13 -11.78 -12.52 -44.05
CA LEU A 13 -11.72 -11.15 -43.57
C LEU A 13 -11.42 -11.18 -42.06
N LEU A 14 -10.14 -11.12 -41.70
CA LEU A 14 -9.71 -10.94 -40.30
C LEU A 14 -10.06 -9.53 -39.84
N VAL A 15 -11.22 -9.39 -39.19
CA VAL A 15 -11.61 -8.17 -38.48
C VAL A 15 -10.75 -8.09 -37.21
N PHE A 16 -9.74 -7.22 -37.22
CA PHE A 16 -9.03 -6.83 -36.01
C PHE A 16 -9.96 -5.98 -35.15
N ILE A 17 -10.70 -6.65 -34.24
CA ILE A 17 -11.39 -5.95 -33.15
C ILE A 17 -10.29 -5.36 -32.26
N ARG A 18 -10.12 -4.03 -32.34
CA ARG A 18 -9.31 -3.30 -31.37
C ARG A 18 -10.07 -3.35 -30.04
N ILE A 19 -9.67 -4.26 -29.16
CA ILE A 19 -10.09 -4.21 -27.76
C ILE A 19 -9.60 -2.86 -27.22
N PRO A 20 -10.49 -1.97 -26.73
CA PRO A 20 -10.07 -0.71 -26.16
C PRO A 20 -9.15 -1.02 -24.97
N ALA A 21 -8.03 -0.29 -24.89
CA ALA A 21 -7.09 -0.39 -23.79
C ALA A 21 -7.87 -0.30 -22.47
N LEU A 22 -7.71 -1.32 -21.62
CA LEU A 22 -8.30 -1.37 -20.30
C LEU A 22 -7.93 -0.06 -19.59
N CYS A 23 -8.92 0.82 -19.38
CA CYS A 23 -8.73 1.99 -18.55
C CYS A 23 -8.47 1.44 -17.14
N GLN A 24 -7.22 1.47 -16.70
CA GLN A 24 -6.88 1.00 -15.36
C GLN A 24 -7.53 1.97 -14.38
N ALA A 25 -8.64 1.55 -13.78
CA ALA A 25 -9.35 2.34 -12.79
C ALA A 25 -8.36 2.74 -11.67
N ALA A 26 -8.47 3.98 -11.20
CA ALA A 26 -7.66 4.43 -10.07
C ALA A 26 -7.93 3.52 -8.87
N LEU A 27 -6.87 3.07 -8.20
CA LEU A 27 -6.96 2.16 -7.05
C LEU A 27 -7.84 2.71 -5.93
N TYR A 28 -7.82 4.03 -5.76
CA TYR A 28 -8.64 4.77 -4.82
C TYR A 28 -9.25 5.97 -5.51
N LYS A 29 -10.50 6.30 -5.17
CA LYS A 29 -11.20 7.44 -5.77
C LYS A 29 -12.01 8.18 -4.71
N ILE A 30 -11.79 9.48 -4.59
CA ILE A 30 -12.56 10.38 -3.74
C ILE A 30 -13.29 11.38 -4.63
N TYR A 31 -14.59 11.49 -4.47
CA TYR A 31 -15.42 12.36 -5.30
C TYR A 31 -16.63 12.89 -4.51
N GLN A 32 -17.29 13.90 -5.08
CA GLN A 32 -18.48 14.50 -4.48
C GLN A 32 -19.73 14.12 -5.26
N VAL A 33 -20.86 14.03 -4.56
CA VAL A 33 -22.20 13.92 -5.14
C VAL A 33 -23.02 15.07 -4.58
N LYS A 34 -23.56 15.91 -5.46
CA LYS A 34 -24.49 16.98 -5.06
C LYS A 34 -25.90 16.39 -5.05
N ASN A 35 -26.58 16.51 -3.92
CA ASN A 35 -27.93 15.99 -3.73
C ASN A 35 -28.97 17.07 -4.03
N GLU A 36 -30.20 16.67 -4.35
CA GLU A 36 -31.30 17.60 -4.68
C GLU A 36 -31.65 18.56 -3.54
N ASN A 37 -31.44 18.14 -2.29
CA ASN A 37 -31.65 18.96 -1.09
C ASN A 37 -30.52 19.97 -0.81
N GLY A 38 -29.57 20.14 -1.73
CA GLY A 38 -28.45 21.07 -1.61
C GLY A 38 -27.26 20.56 -0.78
N THR A 39 -27.36 19.38 -0.16
CA THR A 39 -26.23 18.76 0.54
C THR A 39 -25.21 18.20 -0.46
N VAL A 40 -23.96 18.05 -0.01
CA VAL A 40 -22.87 17.48 -0.80
C VAL A 40 -22.28 16.29 -0.07
N SER A 41 -22.46 15.09 -0.62
CA SER A 41 -21.86 13.85 -0.10
C SER A 41 -20.45 13.68 -0.65
N ILE A 42 -19.46 13.50 0.23
CA ILE A 42 -18.10 13.12 -0.15
C ILE A 42 -18.00 11.60 -0.05
N MET A 43 -17.75 10.96 -1.18
CA MET A 43 -17.71 9.51 -1.35
C MET A 43 -16.28 9.02 -1.56
N GLY A 44 -15.99 7.82 -1.10
CA GLY A 44 -14.73 7.13 -1.29
C GLY A 44 -14.93 5.71 -1.85
N GLU A 45 -14.11 5.34 -2.82
CA GLU A 45 -13.98 3.96 -3.33
C GLU A 45 -12.56 3.46 -3.06
N ASN A 46 -12.43 2.23 -2.58
CA ASN A 46 -11.15 1.55 -2.41
C ASN A 46 -11.21 0.19 -3.12
N HIS A 47 -10.58 0.15 -4.29
CA HIS A 47 -10.41 -1.05 -5.15
C HIS A 47 -9.09 -1.78 -4.86
N GLY A 48 -8.38 -1.38 -3.80
CA GLY A 48 -7.15 -2.00 -3.34
C GLY A 48 -7.39 -3.20 -2.43
N VAL A 49 -6.29 -3.75 -1.93
CA VAL A 49 -6.29 -4.99 -1.13
C VAL A 49 -6.19 -4.76 0.38
N VAL A 50 -5.93 -3.51 0.79
CA VAL A 50 -5.80 -3.13 2.20
C VAL A 50 -6.54 -1.82 2.47
N PRO A 51 -6.95 -1.56 3.73
CA PRO A 51 -7.51 -0.28 4.11
C PRO A 51 -6.53 0.88 3.92
N VAL A 52 -7.07 2.04 3.58
CA VAL A 52 -6.37 3.32 3.55
C VAL A 52 -7.07 4.32 4.47
N SER A 53 -6.44 5.45 4.74
CA SER A 53 -7.03 6.56 5.47
C SER A 53 -7.05 7.80 4.61
N VAL A 54 -8.22 8.44 4.50
CA VAL A 54 -8.42 9.70 3.80
C VAL A 54 -8.30 10.84 4.80
N LEU A 55 -7.24 11.64 4.70
CA LEU A 55 -7.14 12.92 5.39
C LEU A 55 -7.92 13.94 4.59
N LEU A 56 -9.11 14.29 5.06
CA LEU A 56 -10.02 15.24 4.43
C LEU A 56 -9.98 16.58 5.17
N GLU A 57 -9.71 17.64 4.42
CA GLU A 57 -9.73 19.02 4.91
C GLU A 57 -10.72 19.82 4.06
N ALA A 58 -11.52 20.69 4.68
CA ALA A 58 -12.40 21.57 3.94
C ALA A 58 -12.51 22.95 4.58
N LYS A 59 -12.67 23.95 3.72
CA LYS A 59 -13.16 25.27 4.08
C LYS A 59 -14.65 25.31 3.74
N LEU A 60 -15.47 25.53 4.76
CA LEU A 60 -16.92 25.59 4.66
C LEU A 60 -17.40 27.00 5.03
N VAL A 61 -18.31 27.56 4.24
CA VAL A 61 -18.94 28.87 4.48
C VAL A 61 -20.44 28.67 4.34
N LEU A 62 -21.19 29.01 5.41
CA LEU A 62 -22.63 28.75 5.51
C LEU A 62 -22.98 27.27 5.32
N MET A 63 -22.08 26.39 5.75
CA MET A 63 -22.23 24.94 5.75
C MET A 63 -21.49 24.35 6.94
N HIS A 64 -21.94 23.19 7.41
CA HIS A 64 -21.17 22.33 8.31
C HIS A 64 -20.92 20.95 7.68
N SER A 65 -19.97 20.22 8.25
CA SER A 65 -19.68 18.82 7.90
C SER A 65 -20.26 17.90 8.97
N THR A 66 -20.78 16.74 8.56
CA THR A 66 -21.28 15.72 9.51
C THR A 66 -20.16 15.06 10.32
N VAL A 67 -18.90 15.27 9.93
CA VAL A 67 -17.71 14.89 10.72
C VAL A 67 -16.88 16.13 11.07
N ALA A 68 -16.19 16.09 12.21
CA ALA A 68 -15.25 17.14 12.59
C ALA A 68 -14.05 17.19 11.63
N LEU A 69 -13.76 18.37 11.07
CA LEU A 69 -12.67 18.57 10.12
C LEU A 69 -11.46 19.30 10.78
N PRO A 70 -10.21 19.01 10.38
CA PRO A 70 -9.82 17.97 9.42
C PRO A 70 -10.10 16.56 9.97
N ALA A 71 -10.58 15.68 9.10
CA ALA A 71 -10.96 14.32 9.45
C ALA A 71 -10.00 13.32 8.83
N ARG A 72 -9.71 12.23 9.55
CA ARG A 72 -8.91 11.13 9.04
C ARG A 72 -9.74 9.86 9.07
N ILE A 73 -10.31 9.54 7.92
CA ILE A 73 -11.42 8.58 7.80
C ILE A 73 -10.87 7.30 7.18
N ALA A 74 -11.07 6.18 7.86
CA ALA A 74 -10.70 4.87 7.32
C ALA A 74 -11.59 4.54 6.12
N LEU A 75 -10.97 4.10 5.03
CA LEU A 75 -11.62 3.65 3.82
C LEU A 75 -11.14 2.22 3.53
N PRO A 76 -11.79 1.20 4.10
CA PRO A 76 -11.49 -0.21 3.81
C PRO A 76 -11.86 -0.58 2.37
N PRO A 77 -11.27 -1.64 1.78
CA PRO A 77 -11.72 -2.18 0.50
C PRO A 77 -13.19 -2.58 0.56
N ALA A 78 -13.97 -2.20 -0.44
CA ALA A 78 -15.39 -2.52 -0.52
C ALA A 78 -15.88 -2.52 -1.98
N GLU A 79 -16.87 -3.34 -2.29
CA GLU A 79 -17.50 -3.39 -3.62
C GLU A 79 -18.31 -2.12 -3.93
N SER A 80 -18.81 -1.44 -2.91
CA SER A 80 -19.65 -0.25 -3.03
C SER A 80 -18.93 1.01 -2.52
N PRO A 81 -19.19 2.18 -3.13
CA PRO A 81 -18.71 3.45 -2.59
C PRO A 81 -19.18 3.69 -1.15
N GLN A 82 -18.28 4.21 -0.31
CA GLN A 82 -18.52 4.51 1.08
C GLN A 82 -18.68 6.02 1.28
N LEU A 83 -19.63 6.40 2.14
CA LEU A 83 -19.83 7.80 2.53
C LEU A 83 -18.77 8.21 3.55
N LEU A 84 -17.99 9.25 3.24
CA LEU A 84 -16.96 9.78 4.13
C LEU A 84 -17.51 10.89 5.02
N THR A 85 -18.21 11.85 4.42
CA THR A 85 -18.90 12.94 5.13
C THR A 85 -19.97 13.56 4.23
N VAL A 86 -20.88 14.33 4.83
CA VAL A 86 -21.83 15.18 4.12
C VAL A 86 -21.57 16.64 4.53
N PHE A 87 -21.46 17.52 3.54
CA PHE A 87 -21.52 18.96 3.77
C PHE A 87 -22.98 19.41 3.67
N VAL A 88 -23.49 20.00 4.74
CA VAL A 88 -24.89 20.40 4.89
C VAL A 88 -24.97 21.93 4.89
N PRO A 89 -25.76 22.54 3.99
CA PRO A 89 -25.94 23.98 3.97
C PRO A 89 -26.76 24.47 5.17
N GLU A 90 -26.38 25.61 5.71
CA GLU A 90 -27.02 26.25 6.85
C GLU A 90 -27.74 27.56 6.48
N ALA A 91 -27.41 28.12 5.30
CA ALA A 91 -28.05 29.31 4.76
C ALA A 91 -27.99 29.29 3.22
N LEU A 92 -28.55 30.33 2.60
CA LEU A 92 -28.49 30.55 1.15
C LEU A 92 -27.05 30.83 0.68
N ASP A 93 -26.79 30.51 -0.58
CA ASP A 93 -25.49 30.68 -1.25
C ASP A 93 -24.28 30.03 -0.52
N PRO A 94 -24.37 28.73 -0.17
CA PRO A 94 -23.30 28.04 0.51
C PRO A 94 -22.05 27.88 -0.39
N TYR A 95 -20.87 27.96 0.22
CA TYR A 95 -19.61 27.75 -0.46
C TYR A 95 -18.75 26.72 0.28
N TYR A 96 -18.10 25.85 -0.49
CA TYR A 96 -17.15 24.89 0.03
C TYR A 96 -15.96 24.68 -0.92
N ARG A 97 -14.83 24.33 -0.32
CA ARG A 97 -13.65 23.80 -1.01
C ARG A 97 -13.02 22.74 -0.12
N TYR A 98 -12.66 21.61 -0.69
CA TYR A 98 -11.98 20.54 0.05
C TYR A 98 -10.73 20.06 -0.66
N THR A 99 -9.83 19.48 0.13
CA THR A 99 -8.62 18.76 -0.30
C THR A 99 -8.58 17.43 0.42
N TYR A 100 -7.91 16.45 -0.19
CA TYR A 100 -7.71 15.16 0.46
C TYR A 100 -6.32 14.60 0.16
N ASN A 101 -5.80 13.82 1.10
CA ASN A 101 -4.66 12.92 0.91
C ASN A 101 -5.06 11.50 1.30
N ILE A 102 -4.52 10.51 0.61
CA ILE A 102 -4.75 9.10 0.90
C ILE A 102 -3.45 8.50 1.39
N ASP A 103 -3.46 8.05 2.65
CA ASP A 103 -2.32 7.36 3.25
C ASP A 103 -2.63 5.88 3.40
N PRO A 104 -1.71 4.97 3.04
CA PRO A 104 -1.87 3.54 3.31
C PRO A 104 -2.04 3.27 4.81
N GLY A 105 -2.93 2.34 5.16
CA GLY A 105 -3.19 1.92 6.55
C GLY A 105 -4.36 2.64 7.21
N VAL A 106 -4.64 2.27 8.47
CA VAL A 106 -5.78 2.78 9.24
C VAL A 106 -5.28 3.69 10.36
N TYR A 107 -5.86 4.88 10.48
CA TYR A 107 -5.72 5.69 11.69
C TYR A 107 -6.59 5.12 12.80
N THR A 108 -5.97 4.54 13.83
CA THR A 108 -6.69 3.98 14.98
C THR A 108 -6.82 4.97 16.14
N GLY A 109 -6.22 6.15 16.04
CA GLY A 109 -6.14 7.12 17.13
C GLY A 109 -5.10 6.79 18.22
N HIS A 110 -4.49 5.61 18.17
CA HIS A 110 -3.62 5.10 19.23
C HIS A 110 -2.29 4.62 18.66
N ALA A 111 -1.23 4.67 19.49
CA ALA A 111 0.02 4.00 19.17
C ALA A 111 -0.20 2.46 19.16
N PRO A 112 0.53 1.72 18.31
CA PRO A 112 0.43 0.27 18.28
C PRO A 112 0.97 -0.35 19.56
N ASP A 113 0.49 -1.56 19.86
CA ASP A 113 0.99 -2.35 20.98
C ASP A 113 2.48 -2.70 20.77
N SER A 114 3.32 -2.18 21.66
CA SER A 114 4.77 -2.37 21.62
C SER A 114 5.24 -3.65 22.32
N SER A 115 4.34 -4.41 22.95
CA SER A 115 4.65 -5.70 23.57
C SER A 115 4.80 -6.84 22.56
N LEU A 116 4.34 -6.63 21.33
CA LEU A 116 4.38 -7.64 20.27
C LEU A 116 5.83 -7.92 19.82
N VAL A 117 6.20 -9.19 19.84
CA VAL A 117 7.52 -9.66 19.45
C VAL A 117 7.52 -10.09 17.98
N TYR A 118 8.40 -9.50 17.18
CA TYR A 118 8.56 -9.79 15.76
C TYR A 118 9.60 -10.88 15.52
N ALA A 119 9.41 -11.73 14.52
CA ALA A 119 10.50 -12.55 14.01
C ALA A 119 11.56 -11.69 13.31
N LEU A 120 12.79 -12.19 13.22
CA LEU A 120 13.79 -11.55 12.40
C LEU A 120 13.33 -11.52 10.93
N PRO A 121 13.40 -10.36 10.25
CA PRO A 121 12.90 -10.18 8.87
C PRO A 121 13.78 -10.83 7.80
N PHE A 122 14.67 -11.76 8.16
CA PHE A 122 15.58 -12.44 7.25
C PHE A 122 16.03 -13.79 7.83
N ARG A 123 16.54 -14.66 6.95
CA ARG A 123 17.17 -15.92 7.35
C ARG A 123 18.68 -15.83 7.12
N VAL A 124 19.46 -15.92 8.18
CA VAL A 124 20.93 -15.93 8.11
C VAL A 124 21.50 -17.22 8.68
N GLN A 125 22.53 -17.75 8.01
CA GLN A 125 23.36 -18.84 8.53
C GLN A 125 24.58 -18.27 9.25
N THR A 126 24.38 -17.40 10.24
CA THR A 126 25.50 -16.87 11.05
C THR A 126 25.06 -16.53 12.46
N ASP A 127 25.98 -16.73 13.41
CA ASP A 127 25.77 -16.50 14.84
C ASP A 127 25.78 -15.02 15.26
N THR A 128 26.12 -14.09 14.35
CA THR A 128 26.29 -12.67 14.71
C THR A 128 25.41 -11.76 13.85
N ILE A 129 24.26 -11.37 14.39
CA ILE A 129 23.42 -10.32 13.82
C ILE A 129 23.88 -8.98 14.39
N LYS A 130 24.54 -8.15 13.58
CA LYS A 130 24.92 -6.79 13.99
C LYS A 130 23.81 -5.82 13.61
N ILE A 131 22.97 -5.46 14.58
CA ILE A 131 22.08 -4.30 14.46
C ILE A 131 22.94 -3.04 14.57
N ARG A 132 22.96 -2.21 13.52
CA ARG A 132 23.62 -0.89 13.62
C ARG A 132 22.70 0.03 14.41
N ARG A 133 23.27 0.89 15.28
CA ARG A 133 22.58 1.85 16.16
C ARG A 133 21.21 2.28 15.63
N GLN A 134 20.14 1.94 16.36
CA GLN A 134 18.75 2.23 16.01
C GLN A 134 18.57 3.71 15.65
N LEU A 135 18.06 3.98 14.45
CA LEU A 135 17.83 5.35 13.97
C LEU A 135 16.33 5.64 14.04
N ARG A 136 15.82 6.12 15.19
CA ARG A 136 14.40 6.45 15.37
C ARG A 136 13.47 5.30 14.94
N ASN A 137 13.62 4.13 15.58
CA ASN A 137 12.84 2.90 15.31
C ASN A 137 12.98 2.36 13.87
N GLN A 138 14.14 2.61 13.24
CA GLN A 138 14.52 1.99 12.00
C GLN A 138 15.68 1.03 12.27
N TYR A 139 15.60 -0.16 11.70
CA TYR A 139 16.46 -1.29 12.03
C TYR A 139 17.30 -1.66 10.80
N PRO A 140 18.51 -1.09 10.68
CA PRO A 140 19.48 -1.48 9.65
C PRO A 140 20.20 -2.76 10.04
N PHE A 141 20.21 -3.72 9.13
CA PHE A 141 20.96 -4.97 9.25
C PHE A 141 22.06 -5.02 8.20
N ALA A 142 23.27 -5.36 8.63
CA ALA A 142 24.38 -5.66 7.74
C ALA A 142 24.31 -7.15 7.38
N LEU A 143 23.84 -7.44 6.16
CA LEU A 143 23.61 -8.79 5.67
C LEU A 143 24.42 -9.05 4.39
N PRO A 144 24.82 -10.30 4.10
CA PRO A 144 25.32 -10.66 2.77
C PRO A 144 24.25 -10.41 1.69
N VAL A 145 24.64 -9.86 0.55
CA VAL A 145 23.75 -9.74 -0.62
C VAL A 145 23.17 -11.11 -0.97
N GLY A 146 21.88 -11.16 -1.31
CA GLY A 146 21.15 -12.39 -1.58
C GLY A 146 20.60 -13.08 -0.32
N THR A 147 20.77 -12.50 0.87
CA THR A 147 20.14 -13.03 2.10
C THR A 147 18.61 -13.11 1.92
N PRO A 148 17.97 -14.25 2.21
CA PRO A 148 16.50 -14.37 2.16
C PRO A 148 15.83 -13.40 3.14
N ILE A 149 14.92 -12.58 2.63
CA ILE A 149 14.06 -11.69 3.40
C ILE A 149 12.71 -12.37 3.61
N VAL A 150 12.28 -12.43 4.87
CA VAL A 150 11.06 -13.13 5.27
C VAL A 150 10.12 -12.20 6.03
N ALA A 151 8.82 -12.52 6.03
CA ALA A 151 7.84 -11.77 6.79
C ALA A 151 8.15 -11.84 8.30
N ALA A 152 8.45 -10.71 8.92
CA ALA A 152 8.68 -10.61 10.36
C ALA A 152 7.40 -10.88 11.18
N ARG A 153 6.24 -10.66 10.55
CA ARG A 153 4.90 -10.92 11.08
C ARG A 153 3.94 -11.18 9.92
N GLU A 154 2.92 -11.99 10.16
CA GLU A 154 1.87 -12.28 9.18
C GLU A 154 1.10 -11.02 8.75
N GLY A 155 0.54 -11.05 7.55
CA GLY A 155 -0.22 -9.94 7.01
C GLY A 155 -0.52 -10.06 5.52
N ILE A 156 -0.91 -8.94 4.92
CA ILE A 156 -1.22 -8.84 3.49
C ILE A 156 -0.13 -8.01 2.81
N VAL A 157 0.41 -8.50 1.70
CA VAL A 157 1.34 -7.72 0.88
C VAL A 157 0.59 -6.54 0.27
N ALA A 158 0.82 -5.34 0.81
CA ALA A 158 0.12 -4.12 0.43
C ALA A 158 0.75 -3.42 -0.78
N PHE A 159 2.07 -3.60 -0.96
CA PHE A 159 2.81 -2.94 -2.03
C PHE A 159 4.11 -3.69 -2.32
N VAL A 160 4.48 -3.76 -3.60
CA VAL A 160 5.76 -4.31 -4.06
C VAL A 160 6.36 -3.36 -5.09
N ARG A 161 7.60 -2.96 -4.86
CA ARG A 161 8.46 -2.35 -5.86
C ARG A 161 9.76 -3.12 -5.90
N HIS A 162 10.06 -3.75 -7.03
CA HIS A 162 11.31 -4.50 -7.22
C HIS A 162 11.98 -4.21 -8.58
N ASP A 163 11.54 -3.19 -9.31
CA ASP A 163 12.01 -2.89 -10.66
C ASP A 163 13.30 -2.05 -10.69
N LYS A 164 13.70 -1.45 -9.57
CA LYS A 164 14.80 -0.49 -9.51
C LYS A 164 16.16 -1.18 -9.49
N LYS A 165 17.04 -0.75 -10.39
CA LYS A 165 18.44 -1.15 -10.45
C LYS A 165 19.30 -0.15 -9.68
N ASN A 166 20.18 -0.64 -8.79
CA ASN A 166 21.22 0.16 -8.11
C ASN A 166 20.73 1.51 -7.56
N ALA A 167 19.61 1.50 -6.83
CA ALA A 167 19.09 2.72 -6.23
C ALA A 167 20.15 3.37 -5.32
N LEU A 168 20.48 4.63 -5.60
CA LEU A 168 21.47 5.41 -4.87
C LEU A 168 20.97 5.86 -3.49
N VAL A 169 19.65 5.92 -3.32
CA VAL A 169 18.99 6.42 -2.11
C VAL A 169 17.89 5.45 -1.72
N ARG A 170 17.86 5.05 -0.44
CA ARG A 170 16.85 4.18 0.17
C ARG A 170 15.40 4.46 -0.26
N LYS A 171 14.97 5.74 -0.22
CA LYS A 171 13.59 6.15 -0.56
C LYS A 171 13.15 5.75 -1.98
N ASN A 172 14.11 5.62 -2.89
CA ASN A 172 13.87 5.24 -4.28
C ASN A 172 14.21 3.77 -4.57
N GLY A 173 14.60 3.00 -3.54
CA GLY A 173 14.94 1.59 -3.65
C GLY A 173 13.73 0.66 -3.73
N ASN A 174 14.02 -0.61 -3.98
CA ASN A 174 13.02 -1.67 -3.95
C ASN A 174 12.53 -1.90 -2.52
N VAL A 175 11.24 -2.16 -2.38
CA VAL A 175 10.55 -2.30 -1.10
C VAL A 175 9.36 -3.24 -1.22
N ILE A 176 9.13 -4.03 -0.18
CA ILE A 176 7.89 -4.77 0.04
C ILE A 176 7.23 -4.18 1.29
N LEU A 177 5.92 -3.91 1.23
CA LEU A 177 5.12 -3.50 2.38
C LEU A 177 4.16 -4.63 2.75
N VAL A 178 4.16 -5.04 4.01
CA VAL A 178 3.18 -5.98 4.57
C VAL A 178 2.31 -5.22 5.55
N TYR A 179 1.02 -5.17 5.29
CA TYR A 179 0.01 -4.60 6.18
C TYR A 179 -0.45 -5.65 7.19
N HIS A 180 -0.57 -5.23 8.45
CA HIS A 180 -0.93 -6.11 9.55
C HIS A 180 -2.33 -5.78 10.08
N ALA A 181 -2.95 -6.74 10.77
CA ALA A 181 -4.32 -6.62 11.27
C ALA A 181 -4.52 -5.47 12.28
N ASP A 182 -3.45 -5.05 12.98
CA ASP A 182 -3.46 -3.93 13.92
C ASP A 182 -3.37 -2.54 13.24
N GLY A 183 -3.34 -2.49 11.91
CA GLY A 183 -3.26 -1.25 11.14
C GLY A 183 -1.85 -0.76 10.83
N THR A 184 -0.81 -1.41 11.37
CA THR A 184 0.58 -1.08 11.09
C THR A 184 1.09 -1.73 9.79
N GLN A 185 2.26 -1.29 9.33
CA GLN A 185 2.91 -1.79 8.12
C GLN A 185 4.38 -2.10 8.37
N GLY A 186 4.77 -3.35 8.13
CA GLY A 186 6.18 -3.75 8.02
C GLY A 186 6.73 -3.36 6.65
N ARG A 187 7.82 -2.58 6.63
CA ARG A 187 8.52 -2.17 5.40
C ARG A 187 9.85 -2.89 5.31
N TYR A 188 10.03 -3.65 4.24
CA TYR A 188 11.22 -4.43 3.93
C TYR A 188 11.93 -3.76 2.76
N GLU A 189 12.96 -2.97 3.04
CA GLU A 189 13.56 -2.08 2.04
C GLU A 189 14.95 -2.56 1.61
N ASN A 190 15.37 -2.09 0.43
CA ASN A 190 16.62 -2.46 -0.24
C ASN A 190 16.64 -3.92 -0.72
N ILE A 191 15.51 -4.38 -1.25
CA ILE A 191 15.35 -5.69 -1.90
C ILE A 191 16.08 -5.72 -3.26
N THR A 192 16.58 -6.88 -3.68
CA THR A 192 17.20 -7.04 -5.00
C THR A 192 16.20 -6.76 -6.11
N GLN A 193 16.69 -6.23 -7.23
CA GLN A 193 15.87 -6.07 -8.43
C GLN A 193 15.27 -7.42 -8.84
N ASN A 194 13.97 -7.44 -9.15
CA ASN A 194 13.19 -8.60 -9.59
C ASN A 194 13.24 -9.81 -8.65
N SER A 195 13.54 -9.62 -7.36
CA SER A 195 13.70 -10.74 -6.42
C SER A 195 12.53 -10.95 -5.47
N ALA A 196 11.54 -10.04 -5.46
CA ALA A 196 10.30 -10.29 -4.74
C ALA A 196 9.61 -11.53 -5.33
N VAL A 197 9.25 -12.47 -4.47
CA VAL A 197 8.54 -13.72 -4.84
C VAL A 197 7.06 -13.70 -4.44
N VAL A 198 6.60 -12.54 -3.95
CA VAL A 198 5.22 -12.29 -3.52
C VAL A 198 4.56 -11.23 -4.38
N GLN A 199 3.23 -11.22 -4.38
CA GLN A 199 2.42 -10.27 -5.15
C GLN A 199 1.50 -9.44 -4.25
N VAL A 200 1.10 -8.25 -4.70
CA VAL A 200 0.12 -7.42 -3.98
C VAL A 200 -1.17 -8.19 -3.77
N GLY A 201 -1.69 -8.19 -2.54
CA GLY A 201 -2.88 -8.95 -2.13
C GLY A 201 -2.59 -10.33 -1.55
N GLN A 202 -1.36 -10.85 -1.70
CA GLN A 202 -0.98 -12.13 -1.11
C GLN A 202 -0.99 -12.04 0.41
N GLN A 203 -1.64 -13.01 1.06
CA GLN A 203 -1.49 -13.25 2.49
C GLN A 203 -0.17 -13.98 2.74
N VAL A 204 0.61 -13.49 3.70
CA VAL A 204 1.89 -14.08 4.09
C VAL A 204 1.87 -14.44 5.57
N LYS A 205 2.42 -15.60 5.92
CA LYS A 205 2.64 -16.00 7.31
C LYS A 205 3.99 -15.50 7.81
N GLN A 206 4.15 -15.40 9.13
CA GLN A 206 5.47 -15.14 9.72
C GLN A 206 6.49 -16.16 9.20
N GLY A 207 7.67 -15.67 8.81
CA GLY A 207 8.76 -16.47 8.27
C GLY A 207 8.62 -16.83 6.79
N GLU A 208 7.52 -16.48 6.12
CA GLU A 208 7.34 -16.73 4.68
C GLU A 208 8.30 -15.87 3.84
N LEU A 209 8.84 -16.44 2.77
CA LEU A 209 9.81 -15.77 1.89
C LEU A 209 9.14 -14.63 1.12
N LEU A 210 9.70 -13.43 1.24
CA LEU A 210 9.23 -12.24 0.52
C LEU A 210 10.10 -11.93 -0.69
N GLY A 211 11.40 -12.12 -0.55
CA GLY A 211 12.39 -11.87 -1.59
C GLY A 211 13.81 -11.94 -1.05
N TYR A 212 14.73 -11.22 -1.67
CA TYR A 212 16.15 -11.31 -1.33
C TYR A 212 16.77 -9.93 -1.14
N PHE A 213 17.72 -9.83 -0.22
CA PHE A 213 18.44 -8.60 0.05
C PHE A 213 19.31 -8.16 -1.13
N GLY A 214 19.12 -6.92 -1.57
CA GLY A 214 19.85 -6.32 -2.70
C GLY A 214 21.24 -5.90 -2.31
N GLY A 215 21.35 -4.89 -1.43
CA GLY A 215 22.62 -4.30 -1.00
C GLY A 215 23.44 -3.70 -2.15
N ASN A 216 23.94 -2.48 -1.98
CA ASN A 216 24.92 -1.94 -2.92
C ASN A 216 25.89 -0.99 -2.21
N LYS A 217 26.90 -0.48 -2.94
CA LYS A 217 27.93 0.39 -2.36
C LYS A 217 27.40 1.70 -1.76
N TYR A 218 26.22 2.15 -2.19
CA TYR A 218 25.57 3.38 -1.72
C TYR A 218 24.59 3.10 -0.57
N GLU A 219 23.87 1.97 -0.64
CA GLU A 219 22.93 1.51 0.38
C GLU A 219 23.27 0.05 0.75
N PRO A 220 24.22 -0.18 1.68
CA PRO A 220 24.72 -1.52 1.98
C PRO A 220 23.88 -2.27 3.04
N HIS A 221 22.83 -1.66 3.56
CA HIS A 221 22.02 -2.22 4.65
C HIS A 221 20.66 -2.68 4.17
N PHE A 222 20.19 -3.79 4.71
CA PHE A 222 18.78 -4.12 4.70
C PHE A 222 18.08 -3.28 5.77
N TRP A 223 16.97 -2.63 5.42
CA TRP A 223 16.23 -1.81 6.38
C TRP A 223 14.87 -2.42 6.65
N PHE A 224 14.60 -2.65 7.93
CA PHE A 224 13.28 -2.98 8.42
C PHE A 224 12.73 -1.83 9.27
N VAL A 225 11.47 -1.51 9.09
CA VAL A 225 10.74 -0.56 9.93
C VAL A 225 9.27 -0.97 9.99
N VAL A 226 8.69 -0.89 11.18
CA VAL A 226 7.23 -0.95 11.34
C VAL A 226 6.74 0.47 11.44
N VAL A 227 5.80 0.85 10.58
CA VAL A 227 5.17 2.17 10.61
C VAL A 227 3.69 2.07 10.92
N TYR A 228 3.17 3.10 11.57
CA TYR A 228 1.76 3.24 11.85
C TYR A 228 1.35 4.68 11.59
N LEU A 229 0.04 4.88 11.52
CA LEU A 229 -0.54 6.10 11.05
C LEU A 229 -0.99 6.96 12.24
N THR A 230 -0.56 8.21 12.28
CA THR A 230 -0.90 9.20 13.31
C THR A 230 -1.74 10.33 12.72
N LYS A 231 -2.09 11.32 13.55
CA LYS A 231 -2.80 12.51 13.09
C LYS A 231 -1.97 13.33 12.08
N LEU A 232 -0.64 13.29 12.20
CA LEU A 232 0.28 14.13 11.42
C LEU A 232 0.91 13.39 10.23
N GLY A 233 0.78 12.06 10.15
CA GLY A 233 1.36 11.26 9.06
C GLY A 233 1.76 9.86 9.50
N LEU A 234 2.81 9.31 8.92
CA LEU A 234 3.39 8.03 9.31
C LEU A 234 4.48 8.21 10.37
N GLU A 235 4.45 7.37 11.39
CA GLU A 235 5.50 7.28 12.42
C GLU A 235 6.03 5.85 12.53
N ALA A 236 7.29 5.72 12.98
CA ALA A 236 7.94 4.42 13.17
C ALA A 236 7.65 3.89 14.58
N ALA A 237 7.07 2.70 14.66
CA ALA A 237 6.80 1.99 15.90
C ALA A 237 8.08 1.29 16.41
N PRO A 238 8.31 1.24 17.74
CA PRO A 238 9.34 0.39 18.29
C PRO A 238 9.02 -1.09 18.02
N VAL A 239 10.06 -1.86 17.76
CA VAL A 239 10.02 -3.30 17.49
C VAL A 239 10.98 -4.02 18.43
N THR A 240 10.48 -5.06 19.07
CA THR A 240 11.28 -6.08 19.77
C THR A 240 11.34 -7.32 18.88
N PHE A 241 12.53 -7.88 18.68
CA PHE A 241 12.71 -9.12 17.93
C PHE A 241 12.78 -10.33 18.86
N ASN A 242 12.31 -11.49 18.38
CA ASN A 242 12.52 -12.76 19.05
C ASN A 242 13.97 -13.20 18.82
N ASP A 243 14.79 -13.19 19.88
CA ASP A 243 16.21 -13.58 19.83
C ASP A 243 16.43 -15.11 19.77
N LYS A 244 15.36 -15.91 19.69
CA LYS A 244 15.50 -17.37 19.62
C LYS A 244 15.98 -17.81 18.23
N LYS A 245 17.23 -18.27 18.18
CA LYS A 245 17.76 -19.12 17.12
C LYS A 245 16.91 -20.40 17.08
N GLU A 246 16.15 -20.61 16.01
CA GLU A 246 15.69 -21.95 15.63
C GLU A 246 16.78 -22.66 14.81
#